data_AF-A0A962T204-F1
#
_entry.id   AF-A0A962T204-F1
#
_cell.length_a   1.000
_cell.length_b   1.000
_cell.length_c   1.000
_cell.angle_alpha   90.00
_cell.angle_beta   90.00
_cell.angle_gamma   90.00
#
_symmetry.space_group_name_H-M   'P 1'
#
loop_
_entity.id
_entity.type
_entity.pdbx_description
1 polymer ?
#
loop_
_entity_poly.entity_id
_entity_poly.type
_entity_poly.pdbx_seq_one_letter_code
_entity_poly.pdbx_strand_id
1 'polypeptide(L)'
;AAALICALELEREADPATLYGILLYTASPDAEGTLGGLVKAGERIDDHLQAALEWGRLCSNDPVCAGHRPDDPYERRFLHGAACHGCLLIAETSCEQGNDFLDRTLVVPTVEHPHVAFFPDPP
;
A
#
# COMPACT_ATOMS: atom_id res chain seq x y z
N ALA A 1 -8.10 -20.15 11.15
CA ALA A 1 -9.43 -19.82 10.62
C ALA A 1 -9.76 -18.38 10.97
N ALA A 2 -9.56 -17.47 10.02
CA ALA A 2 -10.14 -16.12 9.95
C ALA A 2 -9.86 -15.59 8.53
N ALA A 3 -10.32 -16.36 7.55
CA ALA A 3 -10.41 -15.93 6.16
C ALA A 3 -11.84 -15.41 5.95
N LEU A 4 -12.11 -14.22 6.50
CA LEU A 4 -13.35 -13.46 6.36
C LEU A 4 -13.09 -12.19 7.20
N ILE A 5 -13.08 -10.95 6.70
CA ILE A 5 -14.19 -10.20 6.10
C ILE A 5 -13.54 -8.94 5.51
N CYS A 6 -13.42 -8.84 4.19
CA CYS A 6 -13.37 -7.57 3.41
C CYS A 6 -13.27 -7.86 1.90
N ALA A 7 -13.89 -8.95 1.44
CA ALA A 7 -14.30 -9.01 0.05
C ALA A 7 -15.53 -8.11 -0.06
N LEU A 8 -15.29 -6.84 -0.37
CA LEU A 8 -16.10 -6.04 -1.28
C LEU A 8 -17.62 -6.29 -1.19
N GLU A 9 -18.34 -5.46 -0.43
CA GLU A 9 -19.70 -5.07 -0.83
C GLU A 9 -19.60 -4.03 -1.96
N LEU A 10 -18.92 -4.37 -3.06
CA LEU A 10 -19.13 -3.67 -4.32
C LEU A 10 -20.37 -4.29 -4.96
N GLU A 11 -21.34 -3.41 -5.18
CA GLU A 11 -22.67 -3.75 -5.65
C GLU A 11 -22.66 -4.68 -6.88
N ARG A 12 -23.67 -5.54 -6.88
CA ARG A 12 -24.00 -6.56 -7.89
C ARG A 12 -23.60 -6.15 -9.31
N GLU A 13 -22.89 -7.07 -9.98
CA GLU A 13 -22.58 -7.13 -11.43
C GLU A 13 -21.17 -6.70 -11.87
N ALA A 14 -20.12 -7.11 -11.13
CA ALA A 14 -18.74 -7.13 -11.64
C ALA A 14 -18.38 -8.51 -12.22
N ASP A 15 -17.72 -8.53 -13.39
CA ASP A 15 -17.13 -9.75 -13.95
C ASP A 15 -16.17 -10.36 -12.91
N PRO A 16 -16.32 -11.65 -12.52
CA PRO A 16 -15.43 -12.29 -11.55
C PRO A 16 -13.94 -12.22 -11.94
N ALA A 17 -13.61 -11.98 -13.22
CA ALA A 17 -12.24 -11.73 -13.68
C ALA A 17 -11.66 -10.37 -13.25
N THR A 18 -12.48 -9.46 -12.68
CA THR A 18 -12.09 -8.06 -12.35
C THR A 18 -12.18 -7.76 -10.84
N LEU A 19 -12.32 -8.79 -10.01
CA LEU A 19 -12.39 -8.62 -8.56
C LEU A 19 -10.98 -8.65 -7.94
N TYR A 20 -10.67 -7.63 -7.14
CA TYR A 20 -9.45 -7.55 -6.34
C TYR A 20 -9.79 -7.63 -4.86
N GLY A 21 -8.96 -8.26 -4.06
CA GLY A 21 -9.19 -8.41 -2.62
C GLY A 21 -7.90 -8.27 -1.83
N ILE A 22 -8.01 -7.75 -0.61
CA ILE A 22 -6.90 -7.65 0.34
C ILE A 22 -7.11 -8.73 1.41
N LEU A 23 -6.16 -9.64 1.55
CA LEU A 23 -6.15 -10.65 2.61
C LEU A 23 -5.19 -10.23 3.73
N LEU A 24 -5.74 -9.94 4.91
CA LEU A 24 -4.97 -9.70 6.12
C LEU A 24 -4.96 -10.99 6.95
N TYR A 25 -3.78 -11.52 7.25
CA TYR A 25 -3.63 -12.72 8.06
C TYR A 25 -2.42 -12.63 8.98
N THR A 26 -2.45 -13.41 10.06
CA THR A 26 -1.32 -13.56 10.98
C THR A 26 -0.67 -14.92 10.75
N ALA A 27 0.65 -14.96 10.53
CA ALA A 27 1.38 -16.20 10.28
C ALA A 27 1.78 -16.97 11.56
N SER A 28 1.28 -16.58 12.74
CA SER A 28 1.66 -17.22 14.01
C SER A 28 0.74 -18.41 14.33
N PRO A 29 1.28 -19.62 14.58
CA PRO A 29 0.50 -20.83 14.84
C PRO A 29 -0.25 -20.82 16.19
N ASP A 30 0.03 -19.88 17.09
CA ASP A 30 -0.50 -19.74 18.45
C ASP A 30 -1.45 -18.53 18.64
N ALA A 31 -1.85 -17.88 17.55
CA ALA A 31 -2.67 -16.65 17.57
C ALA A 31 -4.18 -16.87 17.77
N GLU A 32 -4.61 -17.98 18.39
CA GLU A 32 -6.03 -18.29 18.63
C GLU A 32 -6.77 -17.22 19.46
N GLY A 33 -6.05 -16.34 20.16
CA GLY A 33 -6.61 -15.25 20.98
C GLY A 33 -6.47 -13.81 20.45
N THR A 34 -5.76 -13.56 19.34
CA THR A 34 -5.46 -12.18 18.87
C THR A 34 -6.21 -11.78 17.60
N LEU A 35 -6.84 -12.73 16.92
CA LEU A 35 -7.61 -12.47 15.70
C LEU A 35 -8.84 -11.58 15.96
N GLY A 36 -9.37 -11.53 17.18
CA GLY A 36 -10.48 -10.63 17.53
C GLY A 36 -10.14 -9.15 17.31
N GLY A 37 -8.88 -8.75 17.56
CA GLY A 37 -8.41 -7.39 17.30
C GLY A 37 -8.33 -7.09 15.80
N LEU A 38 -7.86 -8.06 15.00
CA LEU A 38 -7.76 -7.92 13.55
C LEU A 38 -9.15 -7.86 12.89
N VAL A 39 -10.07 -8.72 13.33
CA VAL A 39 -11.47 -8.70 12.88
C VAL A 39 -12.10 -7.34 13.20
N LYS A 40 -11.89 -6.83 14.42
CA LYS A 40 -12.41 -5.51 14.83
C LYS A 40 -11.79 -4.35 14.05
N ALA A 41 -10.51 -4.43 13.69
CA ALA A 41 -9.86 -3.46 12.81
C ALA A 41 -10.43 -3.51 11.38
N GLY A 42 -10.79 -4.71 10.90
CA GLY A 42 -11.46 -4.89 9.61
C GLY A 42 -12.81 -4.17 9.50
N GLU A 43 -13.54 -3.98 10.61
CA GLU A 43 -14.77 -3.17 10.64
C GLU A 43 -14.53 -1.68 10.33
N ARG A 44 -13.27 -1.21 10.40
CA ARG A 44 -12.84 0.17 10.13
C ARG A 44 -11.82 0.23 8.99
N ILE A 45 -11.92 -0.69 8.03
CA ILE A 45 -10.97 -0.78 6.92
C ILE A 45 -10.91 0.50 6.09
N ASP A 46 -12.03 1.20 5.97
CA ASP A 46 -12.17 2.49 5.30
C ASP A 46 -11.31 3.55 5.97
N ASP A 47 -11.38 3.68 7.29
CA ASP A 47 -10.52 4.58 8.08
C ASP A 47 -9.03 4.24 7.85
N HIS A 48 -8.69 2.95 7.83
CA HIS A 48 -7.32 2.50 7.62
C HIS A 48 -6.81 2.79 6.21
N LEU A 49 -7.63 2.64 5.18
CA LEU A 49 -7.29 2.96 3.80
C LEU A 49 -7.12 4.48 3.60
N GLN A 50 -8.01 5.28 4.19
CA GLN A 50 -7.87 6.75 4.20
C GLN A 50 -6.56 7.19 4.86
N ALA A 51 -6.27 6.65 6.05
CA ALA A 51 -5.02 6.94 6.75
C ALA A 51 -3.79 6.51 5.94
N ALA A 52 -3.84 5.37 5.25
CA ALA A 52 -2.75 4.90 4.40
C ALA A 52 -2.51 5.83 3.20
N LEU A 53 -3.58 6.31 2.55
CA LEU A 53 -3.48 7.30 1.46
C LEU A 53 -2.89 8.61 1.98
N GLU A 54 -3.33 9.10 3.14
CA GLU A 54 -2.80 10.31 3.76
C GLU A 54 -1.30 10.16 4.10
N TRP A 55 -0.91 9.06 4.74
CA TRP A 55 0.50 8.78 5.06
C TRP A 55 1.36 8.63 3.82
N GLY A 56 0.78 8.18 2.70
CA GLY A 56 1.47 8.11 1.42
C GLY A 56 1.92 9.46 0.88
N ARG A 57 1.27 10.58 1.25
CA ARG A 57 1.55 11.93 0.71
C ARG A 57 2.90 12.49 1.15
N LEU A 58 3.39 12.13 2.34
CA LEU A 58 4.63 12.68 2.90
C LEU A 58 5.48 11.58 3.56
N CYS A 59 6.72 11.43 3.07
CA CYS A 59 7.69 10.51 3.63
C CYS A 59 8.67 11.29 4.53
N SER A 60 9.14 10.64 5.58
CA SER A 60 10.22 11.17 6.44
C SER A 60 11.53 11.44 5.70
N ASN A 61 11.73 10.84 4.52
CA ASN A 61 12.90 11.03 3.66
C ASN A 61 12.65 11.98 2.49
N ASP A 62 11.52 12.70 2.46
CA ASP A 62 11.32 13.75 1.46
C ASP A 62 12.22 14.97 1.71
N PRO A 63 12.67 15.68 0.65
CA PRO A 63 12.31 15.50 -0.76
C PRO A 63 13.11 14.41 -1.49
N VAL A 64 14.12 13.80 -0.86
CA VAL A 64 15.02 12.82 -1.50
C VAL A 64 14.25 11.58 -1.98
N CYS A 65 13.25 11.11 -1.22
CA CYS A 65 12.41 10.00 -1.64
C CYS A 65 11.51 10.38 -2.83
N ALA A 66 10.74 11.46 -2.72
CA ALA A 66 9.84 11.89 -3.78
C ALA A 66 10.56 12.25 -5.10
N GLY A 67 11.77 12.81 -5.01
CA GLY A 67 12.58 13.19 -6.16
C GLY A 67 13.46 12.07 -6.73
N HIS A 68 13.29 10.85 -6.24
CA HIS A 68 14.04 9.70 -6.74
C HIS A 68 13.64 9.40 -8.20
N ARG A 69 14.66 9.20 -9.05
CA ARG A 69 14.52 9.01 -10.48
C ARG A 69 15.17 7.70 -10.91
N PRO A 70 14.39 6.66 -11.25
CA PRO A 70 14.95 5.39 -11.70
C PRO A 70 15.72 5.48 -13.03
N ASP A 71 15.50 6.54 -13.83
CA ASP A 71 16.20 6.82 -15.08
C ASP A 71 17.53 7.57 -14.90
N ASP A 72 17.89 7.98 -13.68
CA ASP A 72 19.13 8.69 -13.41
C ASP A 72 20.35 7.73 -13.46
N PRO A 73 21.38 8.01 -14.31
CA PRO A 73 22.55 7.14 -14.43
C PRO A 73 23.43 7.07 -13.18
N TYR A 74 23.25 7.97 -12.21
CA TYR A 74 24.00 7.99 -10.94
C TYR A 74 23.29 7.26 -9.80
N GLU A 75 22.04 6.85 -10.01
CA GLU A 75 21.25 6.11 -9.04
C GLU A 75 21.55 4.61 -9.11
N ARG A 76 21.23 3.85 -8.06
CA ARG A 76 21.41 2.40 -8.00
C ARG A 76 20.11 1.63 -7.85
N ARG A 77 19.03 2.33 -7.51
CA ARG A 77 17.67 1.79 -7.41
C ARG A 77 16.90 2.03 -8.70
N PHE A 78 17.20 1.26 -9.75
CA PHE A 78 16.63 1.47 -11.09
C PHE A 78 15.16 1.07 -11.24
N LEU A 79 14.61 0.32 -10.28
CA LEU A 79 13.22 -0.20 -10.31
C LEU A 79 12.32 0.45 -9.24
N HIS A 80 12.83 1.44 -8.51
CA HIS A 80 12.05 2.20 -7.53
C HIS A 80 11.77 3.60 -8.09
N GLY A 81 10.56 4.10 -7.89
CA GLY A 81 10.27 5.54 -7.97
C GLY A 81 10.36 6.15 -6.58
N ALA A 82 9.34 6.88 -6.16
CA ALA A 82 9.23 7.37 -4.79
C ALA A 82 8.88 6.25 -3.80
N ALA A 83 9.83 5.36 -3.53
CA ALA A 83 9.73 4.21 -2.64
C ALA A 83 10.98 4.05 -1.77
N CYS A 84 10.80 4.03 -0.46
CA CYS A 84 11.85 3.69 0.51
C CYS A 84 11.26 3.00 1.75
N HIS A 85 12.11 2.57 2.68
CA HIS A 85 11.68 1.96 3.95
C HIS A 85 10.87 2.90 4.85
N GLY A 86 10.88 4.20 4.57
CA GLY A 86 10.04 5.18 5.26
C GLY A 86 8.61 5.28 4.72
N CYS A 87 8.27 4.63 3.59
CA CYS A 87 6.93 4.72 3.01
C CYS A 87 6.38 3.41 2.41
N LEU A 88 7.12 2.72 1.53
CA LEU A 88 6.59 1.61 0.74
C LEU A 88 7.32 0.29 0.91
N LEU A 89 8.62 0.31 1.16
CA LEU A 89 9.38 -0.94 1.22
C LEU A 89 9.07 -1.68 2.52
N ILE A 90 8.59 -2.92 2.39
CA ILE A 90 8.34 -3.83 3.50
C ILE A 90 9.46 -4.87 3.60
N ALA A 91 9.36 -5.81 4.55
CA ALA A 91 10.26 -6.96 4.60
C ALA A 91 10.30 -7.66 3.24
N GLU A 92 11.49 -7.87 2.68
CA GLU A 92 11.67 -8.43 1.32
C GLU A 92 10.96 -9.78 1.17
N THR A 93 11.03 -10.63 2.20
CA THR A 93 10.34 -11.93 2.23
C THR A 93 8.82 -11.84 2.24
N SER A 94 8.25 -10.66 2.47
CA SER A 94 6.80 -10.40 2.43
C SER A 94 6.32 -9.86 1.08
N CYS A 95 7.22 -9.40 0.21
CA CYS A 95 6.88 -8.91 -1.12
C CYS A 95 7.26 -9.95 -2.17
N GLU A 96 6.28 -10.55 -2.84
CA GLU A 96 6.53 -11.53 -3.91
C GLU A 96 7.27 -10.94 -5.12
N GLN A 97 7.27 -9.61 -5.27
CA GLN A 97 8.01 -8.87 -6.29
C GLN A 97 9.31 -8.24 -5.76
N GLY A 98 9.78 -8.62 -4.57
CA GLY A 98 11.06 -8.13 -4.02
C GLY A 98 11.11 -6.63 -3.73
N ASN A 99 9.95 -5.99 -3.55
CA ASN A 99 9.77 -4.54 -3.50
C ASN A 99 10.16 -3.78 -4.78
N ASP A 100 10.24 -4.43 -5.94
CA ASP A 100 10.49 -3.75 -7.21
C ASP A 100 9.22 -3.11 -7.81
N PHE A 101 9.42 -2.14 -8.70
CA PHE A 101 8.36 -1.42 -9.43
C PHE A 101 7.38 -0.64 -8.53
N LEU A 102 7.86 -0.20 -7.38
CA LEU A 102 7.08 0.57 -6.42
C LEU A 102 7.31 2.07 -6.57
N ASP A 103 6.21 2.83 -6.63
CA ASP A 103 6.22 4.30 -6.64
C ASP A 103 4.91 4.85 -6.06
N ARG A 104 4.96 5.51 -4.89
CA ARG A 104 3.75 6.04 -4.25
C ARG A 104 3.16 7.24 -4.98
N THR A 105 3.97 7.90 -5.81
CA THR A 105 3.55 9.04 -6.65
C THR A 105 2.42 8.65 -7.62
N LEU A 106 2.35 7.38 -8.01
CA LEU A 106 1.27 6.87 -8.86
C LEU A 106 -0.04 6.66 -8.08
N VAL A 107 0.00 6.64 -6.75
CA VAL A 107 -1.16 6.40 -5.89
C VAL A 107 -1.67 7.71 -5.31
N VAL A 108 -0.80 8.54 -4.74
CA VAL A 108 -1.13 9.82 -4.09
C VAL A 108 -0.15 10.93 -4.49
N PRO A 109 -0.57 12.21 -4.47
CA PRO A 109 0.33 13.33 -4.74
C PRO A 109 1.49 13.35 -3.75
N THR A 110 2.71 13.50 -4.27
CA THR A 110 3.92 13.68 -3.45
C THR A 110 4.47 15.09 -3.64
N VAL A 111 5.45 15.47 -2.80
CA VAL A 111 6.04 16.83 -2.80
C VAL A 111 6.69 17.23 -4.13
N GLU A 112 7.18 16.27 -4.92
CA GLU A 112 7.81 16.52 -6.24
C GLU A 112 6.83 16.28 -7.42
N HIS A 113 5.82 15.43 -7.23
CA HIS A 113 4.96 14.96 -8.31
C HIS A 113 3.48 15.01 -7.92
N PRO A 114 2.86 16.20 -7.97
CA PRO A 114 1.49 16.39 -7.47
C PRO A 114 0.37 16.00 -8.46
N HIS A 115 0.69 15.64 -9.71
CA HIS A 115 -0.30 15.58 -10.80
C HIS A 115 -0.40 14.23 -11.55
N VAL A 116 0.27 13.18 -11.04
CA VAL A 116 0.30 11.86 -11.71
C VAL A 116 -0.35 10.76 -10.87
N ALA A 117 -0.90 11.12 -9.71
CA ALA A 117 -1.52 10.22 -8.78
C ALA A 117 -2.90 9.74 -9.26
N PHE A 118 -3.21 8.47 -9.01
CA PHE A 118 -4.53 7.90 -9.24
C PHE A 118 -5.60 8.51 -8.30
N PHE A 119 -5.24 8.76 -7.04
CA PHE A 119 -6.07 9.48 -6.07
C PHE A 119 -5.51 10.89 -5.86
N PRO A 120 -5.93 11.90 -6.64
CA PRO A 120 -5.41 13.27 -6.49
C PRO A 120 -5.89 13.93 -5.20
N ASP A 121 -7.15 13.69 -4.82
CA ASP A 121 -7.78 14.22 -3.62
C ASP A 121 -8.34 13.04 -2.78
N PRO A 122 -7.50 12.21 -2.13
CA PRO A 122 -8.01 11.17 -1.25
C PRO A 122 -8.91 11.78 -0.15
N PRO A 123 -10.01 11.09 0.17
CA PRO A 123 -11.10 11.59 1.00
C PRO A 123 -10.70 11.87 2.45
#